data_AF-A0A9E6BQK2-F1
#
_entry.id   AF-A0A9E6BQK2-F1
#
_cell.length_a   1.000
_cell.length_b   1.000
_cell.length_c   1.000
_cell.angle_alpha   90.00
_cell.angle_beta   90.00
_cell.angle_gamma   90.00
#
_symmetry.space_group_name_H-M   'P 1'
#
loop_
_entity.id
_entity.type
_entity.pdbx_description
1 polymer ?
#
loop_
_entity_poly.entity_id
_entity_poly.type
_entity_poly.pdbx_seq_one_letter_code
_entity_poly.pdbx_strand_id
1 'polypeptide(L)' 'MPIEHRLKTILAEYRDRLREVLGDDLDQVVLYGSQARGDAEDESDIDVLC' A
#
# COMPACT_ATOMS: atom_id res chain seq x y z
N MET A 1 17.65 2.24 -3.73
CA MET A 1 16.70 1.52 -4.62
C MET A 1 15.50 2.43 -4.82
N PRO A 2 15.27 2.98 -6.02
CA PRO A 2 14.21 3.97 -6.26
C PRO A 2 12.77 3.45 -6.09
N ILE A 3 12.56 2.13 -6.17
CA ILE A 3 11.25 1.48 -6.06
C ILE A 3 10.63 1.63 -4.66
N GLU A 4 11.44 1.52 -3.60
CA GLU A 4 10.94 1.59 -2.21
C GLU A 4 10.32 2.95 -1.88
N HIS A 5 10.87 4.04 -2.44
CA HIS A 5 10.33 5.37 -2.21
C HIS A 5 8.98 5.55 -2.91
N ARG A 6 8.85 5.06 -4.15
CA ARG A 6 7.58 5.10 -4.90
C ARG A 6 6.49 4.29 -4.20
N LEU A 7 6.80 3.08 -3.74
CA LEU A 7 5.84 2.22 -3.03
C LEU A 7 5.32 2.90 -1.75
N LYS A 8 6.21 3.50 -0.96
CA LYS A 8 5.82 4.23 0.26
C LYS A 8 4.90 5.41 -0.03
N THR A 9 5.16 6.17 -1.10
CA THR A 9 4.28 7.27 -1.51
C THR A 9 2.89 6.78 -1.88
N ILE A 10 2.79 5.75 -2.73
CA ILE A 10 1.50 5.18 -3.14
C ILE A 10 0.69 4.68 -1.93
N LEU A 11 1.33 3.95 -1.02
CA LEU A 11 0.65 3.43 0.17
C LEU A 11 0.21 4.53 1.13
N ALA A 12 0.98 5.60 1.26
CA ALA A 12 0.60 6.76 2.06
C ALA A 12 -0.64 7.47 1.48
N GLU A 13 -0.62 7.76 0.17
CA GLU A 13 -1.75 8.38 -0.54
C GLU A 13 -3.01 7.52 -0.48
N TYR A 14 -2.87 6.21 -0.70
CA TYR A 14 -3.98 5.25 -0.63
C TYR A 14 -4.61 5.20 0.76
N ARG A 15 -3.80 5.06 1.81
CA ARG A 15 -4.25 5.06 3.20
C ARG A 15 -4.95 6.37 3.57
N ASP A 16 -4.36 7.51 3.19
CA ASP A 16 -4.93 8.82 3.53
C ASP A 16 -6.27 9.02 2.85
N ARG A 17 -6.41 8.60 1.58
CA ARG A 17 -7.70 8.66 0.89
C ARG A 17 -8.74 7.70 1.47
N LEU A 18 -8.34 6.49 1.89
CA LEU A 18 -9.24 5.57 2.60
C LEU A 18 -9.74 6.18 3.91
N ARG A 19 -8.88 6.83 4.69
CA ARG A 19 -9.28 7.54 5.92
C ARG A 19 -10.27 8.67 5.65
N GLU A 20 -10.10 9.40 4.56
CA GLU A 20 -11.05 10.46 4.18
C GLU A 20 -12.45 9.91 3.83
N VAL A 21 -12.52 8.69 3.30
CA VAL A 21 -13.79 8.06 2.86
C VAL A 21 -14.46 7.29 4.00
N LEU A 22 -13.69 6.51 4.76
CA LEU A 22 -14.19 5.59 5.78
C LEU A 22 -14.14 6.19 7.20
N GLY A 23 -13.33 7.23 7.43
CA GLY A 23 -13.20 7.86 8.74
C GLY A 23 -12.79 6.87 9.82
N ASP A 24 -13.58 6.85 10.90
CA ASP A 24 -13.36 5.98 12.05
C ASP A 24 -13.68 4.50 11.79
N ASP A 25 -14.36 4.18 10.68
CA ASP A 25 -14.67 2.78 10.30
C ASP A 25 -13.47 2.06 9.67
N LEU A 26 -12.38 2.79 9.33
CA LEU A 26 -11.15 2.18 8.86
C LEU A 26 -10.29 1.70 10.04
N ASP A 27 -10.28 0.39 10.30
CA ASP A 27 -9.41 -0.20 11.32
C ASP A 27 -7.94 -0.16 10.87
N GLN A 28 -7.62 -0.81 9.75
CA GLN A 28 -6.24 -0.98 9.29
C GLN A 28 -6.12 -1.02 7.77
N VAL A 29 -4.90 -0.77 7.28
CA VAL A 29 -4.52 -0.96 5.88
C VAL A 29 -3.23 -1.78 5.89
N VAL A 30 -3.26 -2.99 5.33
CA VAL A 30 -2.17 -3.96 5.39
C VAL A 30 -1.66 -4.26 3.98
N LEU A 31 -0.37 -3.98 3.74
CA LEU A 31 0.33 -4.43 2.53
C LEU A 31 0.60 -5.93 2.62
N TYR A 32 0.25 -6.68 1.59
CA TYR A 32 0.61 -8.08 1.46
C TYR A 32 1.19 -8.37 0.06
N GLY A 33 1.25 -9.65 -0.31
CA GLY A 33 1.71 -10.03 -1.65
C GLY A 33 3.22 -9.87 -1.83
N SER A 34 3.64 -9.75 -3.09
CA SER A 34 5.08 -9.80 -3.44
C SER A 34 5.86 -8.59 -2.94
N GLN A 35 5.21 -7.42 -2.93
CA GLN A 35 5.80 -6.18 -2.40
C GLN A 35 6.15 -6.29 -0.91
N ALA A 36 5.30 -6.97 -0.12
CA ALA A 36 5.57 -7.20 1.31
C ALA A 36 6.69 -8.21 1.55
N ARG A 37 6.81 -9.24 0.69
CA ARG A 37 7.85 -10.28 0.82
C ARG A 37 9.21 -9.85 0.25
N GLY A 38 9.24 -8.81 -0.58
CA GLY A 38 10.44 -8.34 -1.25
C GLY A 38 10.83 -9.18 -2.47
N ASP A 39 9.90 -9.97 -3.02
CA ASP A 39 10.04 -10.76 -4.25
C ASP A 39 9.28 -10.13 -5.43
N ALA A 40 8.92 -8.84 -5.32
CA ALA A 40 8.27 -8.09 -6.39
C ALA A 40 9.24 -7.74 -7.53
N GLU A 41 8.76 -7.93 -8.76
CA GLU A 41 9.40 -7.49 -10.00
C GLU A 41 8.77 -6.16 -10.48
N ASP A 42 9.36 -5.53 -11.50
CA ASP A 42 8.92 -4.21 -11.99
C ASP A 42 7.46 -4.18 -12.47
N GLU A 43 6.92 -5.31 -12.92
CA GLU A 43 5.53 -5.46 -13.37
C GLU A 43 4.59 -5.97 -12.26
N SER A 44 5.08 -6.14 -11.02
CA SER A 44 4.25 -6.63 -9.92
C SER A 44 3.24 -5.58 -9.46
N ASP A 45 2.02 -6.07 -9.20
CA ASP A 45 0.95 -5.29 -8.56
C ASP A 45 1.30 -4.91 -7.11
N ILE A 46 0.42 -4.10 -6.49
CA ILE A 46 0.48 -3.73 -5.07
C ILE A 46 -0.79 -4.27 -4.40
N ASP A 47 -0.65 -5.30 -3.58
CA ASP A 47 -1.76 -5.95 -2.89
C ASP A 47 -2.00 -5.33 -1.51
N VAL A 48 -3.22 -4.84 -1.24
CA VAL A 48 -3.59 -4.17 0.01
C VAL A 48 -4.93 -4.68 0.53
N LEU A 49 -5.01 -4.94 1.84
CA LEU A 49 -6.22 -5.32 2.56
C LEU A 49 -6.62 -4.17 3.48
N CYS A 50 -7.91 -3.80 3.47
CA CYS A 50 -8.51 -2.78 4.33
C CYS A 50 -9.82 -3.31 4.93
#